data_AF-A0A942NED9-F1
#
_entry.id   AF-A0A942NED9-F1
#
_cell.length_a   1.000
_cell.length_b   1.000
_cell.length_c   1.000
_cell.angle_alpha   90.00
_cell.angle_beta   90.00
_cell.angle_gamma   90.00
#
_symmetry.space_group_name_H-M   'P 1'
#
loop_
_entity.id
_entity.type
_entity.pdbx_description
1 polymer ?
#
loop_
_entity_poly.entity_id
_entity_poly.type
_entity_poly.pdbx_seq_one_letter_code
_entity_poly.pdbx_strand_id
1 'polypeptide(L)' 'MNDDKTLKLLFEECQKRNWIPEHKCKDNLKILELTHSLNSLHNIIIARKTRCEICGKEFYEEDERGL' A
#
# COMPACT_ATOMS: atom_id res chain seq x y z
N MET A 1 28.70 15.15 -14.08
CA MET A 1 27.73 14.04 -14.13
C MET A 1 26.55 14.44 -13.26
N ASN A 2 25.42 14.72 -13.89
CA ASN A 2 24.19 15.26 -13.29
C ASN A 2 22.99 14.36 -13.67
N ASP A 3 23.28 13.09 -13.94
CA ASP A 3 22.41 12.17 -14.67
C ASP A 3 21.14 11.82 -13.86
N ASP A 4 21.27 11.83 -12.53
CA ASP A 4 20.17 11.58 -11.59
C ASP A 4 19.07 12.66 -11.64
N LYS A 5 19.48 13.93 -11.84
CA LYS A 5 18.55 15.06 -11.95
C LYS A 5 17.77 15.03 -13.27
N THR A 6 18.43 14.65 -14.36
CA THR A 6 17.82 14.55 -15.69
C THR A 6 16.79 13.42 -15.73
N LEU A 7 17.11 12.25 -15.16
CA LEU A 7 16.18 11.12 -15.05
C LEU A 7 14.93 11.47 -14.25
N LYS A 8 15.10 12.17 -13.13
CA LYS A 8 13.98 12.60 -12.29
C LYS A 8 13.02 13.54 -13.04
N LEU A 9 13.55 14.53 -13.77
CA LEU A 9 12.74 15.44 -14.58
C LEU A 9 11.98 14.72 -15.71
N LEU A 10 12.62 13.74 -16.35
CA LEU A 10 11.99 12.92 -17.38
C LEU A 10 10.84 12.10 -16.82
N PHE A 11 11.01 11.49 -15.64
CA PHE A 11 9.97 10.72 -14.98
C PHE A 11 8.77 11.60 -14.59
N GLU A 12 9.02 12.79 -14.03
CA GLU A 12 7.98 13.76 -13.68
C GLU A 12 7.18 14.23 -14.90
N GLU A 13 7.83 14.51 -16.03
CA GLU A 13 7.12 14.87 -17.28
C GLU A 13 6.31 13.72 -17.86
N CYS A 14 6.83 12.49 -17.81
CA CYS A 14 6.08 11.29 -18.21
C CYS A 14 4.83 11.07 -17.34
N GLN A 15 4.90 11.35 -16.03
CA GLN A 15 3.74 11.30 -15.14
C GLN A 15 2.73 12.41 -15.46
N LYS A 16 3.17 13.66 -15.68
CA LYS A 16 2.26 14.78 -16.06
C LYS A 16 1.53 14.52 -17.38
N ARG A 17 2.21 13.91 -18.35
CA ARG A 17 1.64 13.51 -19.64
C ARG A 17 0.82 12.23 -19.58
N ASN A 18 0.70 11.64 -18.38
CA ASN A 18 -0.03 10.40 -18.12
C ASN A 18 0.49 9.19 -18.93
N TRP A 19 1.78 9.21 -19.32
CA TRP A 19 2.44 8.13 -20.04
C TRP A 19 2.84 6.98 -19.11
N ILE A 20 3.11 7.31 -17.85
CA ILE A 20 3.35 6.34 -16.78
C ILE A 20 2.16 6.46 -15.82
N PRO A 21 1.26 5.48 -15.79
CA PRO A 21 0.12 5.52 -14.88
C PRO A 21 0.61 5.48 -13.42
N GLU A 22 -0.06 6.23 -12.55
CA GLU A 22 0.20 6.17 -11.13
C GLU A 22 -0.11 4.76 -10.59
N HIS A 23 0.88 4.13 -9.95
CA HIS A 23 0.66 2.83 -9.32
C HIS A 23 -0.06 3.01 -7.98
N LYS A 24 -1.38 2.84 -7.99
CA LYS A 24 -2.22 2.85 -6.79
C LYS A 24 -2.20 1.49 -6.12
N CYS A 25 -1.33 1.32 -5.12
CA CYS A 25 -1.19 0.04 -4.42
C CYS A 25 -2.50 -0.47 -3.82
N LYS A 26 -3.38 0.43 -3.34
CA LYS A 26 -4.67 0.11 -2.71
C LYS A 26 -5.56 -0.79 -3.57
N ASP A 27 -5.47 -0.67 -4.89
CA ASP A 27 -6.31 -1.43 -5.83
C ASP A 27 -5.80 -2.87 -6.04
N ASN A 28 -4.59 -3.18 -5.55
CA ASN A 28 -3.89 -4.43 -5.80
C ASN A 28 -3.38 -5.08 -4.50
N LEU A 29 -4.03 -4.79 -3.37
CA LEU A 29 -3.64 -5.31 -2.07
C LEU A 29 -4.21 -6.71 -1.84
N LYS A 30 -3.32 -7.64 -1.48
CA LYS A 30 -3.66 -8.96 -0.98
C LYS A 30 -3.43 -9.03 0.53
N ILE A 31 -4.34 -9.68 1.24
CA ILE A 31 -4.18 -9.95 2.67
C ILE A 31 -3.11 -11.02 2.85
N LEU A 32 -2.13 -10.73 3.70
CA LEU A 32 -1.16 -11.72 4.16
C LEU A 32 -1.57 -12.30 5.51
N GLU A 33 -2.01 -11.45 6.41
CA GLU A 33 -2.30 -11.82 7.80
C GLU A 33 -3.42 -10.95 8.38
N LEU A 34 -4.23 -11.55 9.24
CA LEU A 34 -5.26 -10.88 10.03
C LEU A 34 -5.09 -11.28 11.49
N THR A 35 -4.97 -10.28 12.36
CA THR A 35 -4.98 -10.47 13.80
C THR A 35 -6.38 -10.21 14.31
N HIS A 36 -6.89 -11.18 15.04
CA HIS A 36 -8.24 -11.20 15.57
C HIS A 36 -8.23 -11.03 17.09
N SER A 37 -9.17 -10.23 17.61
CA SER A 37 -9.52 -10.19 19.02
C SER A 37 -10.91 -10.80 19.20
N LEU A 38 -11.06 -11.59 20.27
CA LEU A 38 -12.34 -12.16 20.67
C LEU A 38 -12.86 -11.35 21.85
N ASN A 39 -13.99 -10.66 21.65
CA ASN A 39 -14.81 -10.22 22.77
C ASN A 39 -16.00 -11.19 22.95
N SER A 40 -16.78 -11.00 24.00
CA SER A 40 -17.89 -11.90 24.36
C SER A 40 -19.02 -11.98 23.33
N LEU A 41 -19.02 -11.14 22.28
CA LEU A 41 -20.06 -11.12 21.24
C LEU A 41 -19.56 -11.36 19.81
N HIS A 42 -18.34 -10.94 19.44
CA HIS A 42 -17.86 -10.98 18.05
C HIS A 42 -16.35 -11.21 17.93
N ASN A 43 -15.96 -11.71 16.76
CA ASN A 43 -14.58 -11.78 16.31
C ASN A 43 -14.25 -10.49 15.55
N ILE A 44 -13.32 -9.68 16.08
CA ILE A 44 -12.98 -8.35 15.55
C ILE A 44 -11.56 -8.40 15.01
N ILE A 45 -11.35 -7.88 13.80
CA ILE A 45 -10.00 -7.72 13.23
C ILE A 45 -9.39 -6.47 13.86
N ILE A 46 -8.32 -6.64 14.63
CA ILE A 46 -7.60 -5.55 15.31
C ILE A 46 -6.30 -5.17 14.59
N ALA A 47 -5.78 -6.04 13.72
CA ALA A 47 -4.67 -5.70 12.85
C ALA A 47 -4.74 -6.48 11.54
N ARG A 48 -4.18 -5.90 10.48
CA ARG A 48 -4.11 -6.49 9.15
C ARG A 48 -2.78 -6.18 8.49
N LYS A 49 -2.15 -7.22 7.97
CA LYS A 49 -1.00 -7.12 7.08
C LYS A 49 -1.44 -7.38 5.64
N THR A 50 -1.13 -6.45 4.74
CA THR A 50 -1.39 -6.60 3.30
C THR A 50 -0.13 -6.37 2.47
N ARG A 51 -0.13 -6.86 1.23
CA ARG A 51 0.96 -6.68 0.26
C ARG A 51 0.39 -6.36 -1.11
N CYS A 52 0.98 -5.39 -1.80
CA CYS A 52 0.68 -5.12 -3.20
C CYS A 52 1.21 -6.24 -4.10
N GLU A 53 0.37 -6.82 -4.93
CA GLU A 53 0.77 -7.91 -5.84
C GLU A 53 1.63 -7.43 -7.02
N ILE A 54 1.62 -6.13 -7.33
CA ILE A 54 2.40 -5.56 -8.44
C ILE A 54 3.80 -5.15 -7.99
N CYS A 55 3.91 -4.35 -6.92
CA CYS A 55 5.19 -3.79 -6.47
C CYS A 55 5.78 -4.48 -5.24
N GLY A 56 5.05 -5.41 -4.61
CA GLY A 56 5.51 -6.15 -3.43
C GLY A 56 5.55 -5.34 -2.13
N LYS A 57 5.19 -4.04 -2.16
CA LYS A 57 5.16 -3.20 -0.95
C LYS A 57 4.17 -3.75 0.07
N GLU A 58 4.62 -3.86 1.33
CA GLU A 58 3.80 -4.31 2.46
C GLU A 58 3.22 -3.13 3.22
N PHE A 59 2.01 -3.33 3.75
CA PHE A 59 1.27 -2.36 4.55
C PHE A 59 0.76 -3.06 5.80
N TYR A 60 0.81 -2.33 6.92
CA TYR A 60 0.33 -2.79 8.21
C TYR A 60 -0.65 -1.75 8.75
N GLU A 61 -1.84 -2.21 9.12
CA GLU A 61 -2.91 -1.38 9.66
C GLU A 61 -3.37 -2.00 10.98
N GLU A 62 -3.40 -1.19 12.04
CA GLU A 62 -3.98 -1.56 13.34
C GLU A 62 -5.23 -0.73 13.57
N ASP A 63 -6.28 -1.36 14.08
CA ASP A 63 -7.48 -0.66 14.54
C ASP A 63 -7.40 -0.53 16.07
N GLU A 64 -6.98 0.64 16.54
CA GLU A 64 -6.92 0.99 17.96
C GLU A 64 -8.30 1.00 18.65
N ARG A 65 -9.40 0.88 17.88
CA ARG A 65 -10.78 0.88 18.39
C ARG A 65 -11.36 -0.52 18.57
N GLY A 66 -10.53 -1.56 18.63
CA GLY A 66 -10.96 -2.93 18.96
C GLY A 66 -11.65 -3.00 20.33
N LEU A 67 -12.93 -2.63 20.39
CA LEU A 67 -13.82 -2.77 21.56
C LEU A 67 -14.21 -4.24 21.77
#